data_AF-A0A5B9EQA5-F1
#
_entry.id   AF-A0A5B9EQA5-F1
#
_cell.length_a   1.000
_cell.length_b   1.000
_cell.length_c   1.000
_cell.angle_alpha   90.00
_cell.angle_beta   90.00
_cell.angle_gamma   90.00
#
_symmetry.space_group_name_H-M   'P 1'
#
loop_
_entity.id
_entity.type
_entity.pdbx_description
1 polymer ?
#
loop_
_entity_poly.entity_id
_entity_poly.type
_entity_poly.pdbx_seq_one_letter_code
_entity_poly.pdbx_strand_id
1 'polypeptide(L)'
;MTRIKINADSQETKDFRYMVGDDHFERALVDTATNHIDTAFQKVFGQNLLKIQFTSRGHSVWSPFWLEANKRNLATIMEQELVRIVGIRPVIDLPLDFDEAIDLEQDQKVGDLSGFMTLCEASKSIPPAIKIKRMKKWKRLTVSFLEVYVPADIFPWRDIDPRSCSCPKCALIPQQGIIPSFYCGICGDGFWCSCMSCAVEKLLVRTNYDRGPIQKLIETAEQRDGVCHLCRGVPVTSLSTNQEGEISSLMSRYHEYRHVAAIEHDGDWRAGENALRERLGIPKIGEGWIGEALLLNRIISLFPDEEIIHQGSPSWLGRQRFDVWIPRLKVAVEYNGEQHYAPVSQFGGDAGFQATRMRDAKKRQLCAENGVRMVEIAYNEALTDDQLLDLING
;
A
#
# COMPACT_ATOMS: atom_id res chain seq x y z
N MET A 1 25.69 28.65 -3.56
CA MET A 1 24.50 28.02 -4.15
C MET A 1 24.82 26.57 -4.48
N THR A 2 24.25 25.65 -3.70
CA THR A 2 24.42 24.21 -3.85
C THR A 2 23.46 23.69 -4.92
N ARG A 3 24.00 23.10 -5.98
CA ARG A 3 23.20 22.57 -7.09
C ARG A 3 22.87 21.10 -6.88
N ILE A 4 21.58 20.77 -6.95
CA ILE A 4 21.05 19.41 -6.81
C ILE A 4 20.46 19.00 -8.16
N LYS A 5 21.04 17.98 -8.77
CA LYS A 5 20.57 17.41 -10.03
C LYS A 5 19.78 16.15 -9.76
N ILE A 6 18.50 16.15 -10.13
CA ILE A 6 17.61 14.99 -10.09
C ILE A 6 17.70 14.33 -11.46
N ASN A 7 18.54 13.30 -11.58
CA ASN A 7 18.68 12.52 -12.82
C ASN A 7 17.78 11.30 -12.77
N ALA A 8 17.32 10.86 -13.94
CA ALA A 8 16.60 9.61 -14.09
C ALA A 8 17.58 8.43 -14.26
N ASP A 9 17.45 7.40 -13.43
CA ASP A 9 18.26 6.18 -13.40
C ASP A 9 17.36 4.95 -13.19
N SER A 10 17.53 3.95 -14.06
CA SER A 10 16.86 2.66 -13.95
C SER A 10 17.06 1.94 -12.61
N GLN A 11 18.17 2.16 -11.91
CA GLN A 11 18.47 1.52 -10.61
C GLN A 11 17.53 1.96 -9.49
N GLU A 12 16.87 3.12 -9.64
CA GLU A 12 15.97 3.70 -8.64
C GLU A 12 14.49 3.37 -8.90
N THR A 13 14.23 2.53 -9.91
CA THR A 13 12.88 2.15 -10.33
C THR A 13 12.45 0.82 -9.71
N LYS A 14 11.14 0.66 -9.51
CA LYS A 14 10.54 -0.62 -9.13
C LYS A 14 9.68 -1.14 -10.28
N ASP A 15 9.68 -2.46 -10.44
CA ASP A 15 8.76 -3.13 -11.34
C ASP A 15 7.45 -3.42 -10.62
N PHE A 16 6.37 -2.81 -11.11
CA PHE A 16 5.03 -2.97 -10.51
C PHE A 16 4.56 -4.43 -10.49
N ARG A 17 5.08 -5.28 -11.40
CA ARG A 17 4.70 -6.70 -11.51
C ARG A 17 5.03 -7.50 -10.25
N TYR A 18 6.01 -7.05 -9.46
CA TYR A 18 6.46 -7.72 -8.23
C TYR A 18 6.03 -6.97 -6.96
N MET A 19 5.23 -5.91 -7.09
CA MET A 19 4.74 -5.12 -5.96
C MET A 19 3.41 -5.69 -5.46
N VAL A 20 3.18 -5.58 -4.14
CA VAL A 20 1.98 -6.07 -3.46
C VAL A 20 0.91 -4.97 -3.42
N GLY A 21 -0.36 -5.32 -3.32
CA GLY A 21 -1.48 -4.37 -3.24
C GLY A 21 -2.09 -4.07 -4.60
N ASP A 22 -3.01 -3.11 -4.63
CA ASP A 22 -3.82 -2.74 -5.79
C ASP A 22 -3.49 -1.35 -6.36
N ASP A 23 -2.67 -0.57 -5.66
CA ASP A 23 -2.13 0.74 -6.06
C ASP A 23 -0.73 0.64 -6.68
N HIS A 24 -0.20 -0.58 -6.82
CA HIS A 24 1.19 -0.87 -7.15
C HIS A 24 1.68 -0.20 -8.44
N PHE A 25 0.83 -0.07 -9.46
CA PHE A 25 1.18 0.57 -10.73
C PHE A 25 1.49 2.06 -10.54
N GLU A 26 0.55 2.82 -9.97
CA GLU A 26 0.77 4.25 -9.70
C GLU A 26 1.87 4.45 -8.66
N ARG A 27 1.92 3.61 -7.63
CA ARG A 27 2.95 3.65 -6.60
C ARG A 27 4.35 3.42 -7.18
N ALA A 28 4.52 2.55 -8.17
CA ALA A 28 5.81 2.38 -8.84
C ALA A 28 6.29 3.67 -9.50
N LEU A 29 5.39 4.44 -10.11
CA LEU A 29 5.69 5.74 -10.73
C LEU A 29 6.10 6.78 -9.68
N VAL A 30 5.33 6.88 -8.59
CA VAL A 30 5.55 7.85 -7.52
C VAL A 30 6.83 7.53 -6.72
N ASP A 31 7.02 6.25 -6.33
CA ASP A 31 8.20 5.79 -5.61
C ASP A 31 9.47 6.09 -6.41
N THR A 32 9.44 5.87 -7.73
CA THR A 32 10.54 6.18 -8.64
C THR A 32 10.94 7.65 -8.53
N ALA A 33 10.01 8.59 -8.60
CA ALA A 33 10.34 10.02 -8.47
C ALA A 33 10.91 10.36 -7.08
N THR A 34 10.36 9.76 -6.01
CA THR A 34 10.87 9.99 -4.65
C THR A 34 12.28 9.42 -4.45
N ASN A 35 12.59 8.26 -5.03
CA ASN A 35 13.93 7.65 -4.96
C ASN A 35 14.97 8.51 -5.67
N HIS A 36 14.67 9.02 -6.87
CA HIS A 36 15.57 9.93 -7.58
C HIS A 36 15.88 11.20 -6.79
N ILE A 37 14.88 11.75 -6.09
CA ILE A 37 15.09 12.89 -5.19
C ILE A 37 15.98 12.45 -4.03
N ASP A 38 15.66 11.35 -3.35
CA ASP A 38 16.44 10.87 -2.22
C ASP A 38 17.92 10.66 -2.61
N THR A 39 18.17 9.92 -3.69
CA THR A 39 19.52 9.69 -4.23
C THR A 39 20.22 10.99 -4.62
N ALA A 40 19.53 11.96 -5.24
CA ALA A 40 20.11 13.25 -5.57
C ALA A 40 20.55 14.04 -4.31
N PHE A 41 19.72 14.05 -3.28
CA PHE A 41 20.03 14.71 -2.00
C PHE A 41 21.16 13.98 -1.26
N GLN A 42 21.11 12.65 -1.18
CA GLN A 42 22.17 11.83 -0.58
C GLN A 42 23.52 12.06 -1.28
N LYS A 43 23.54 12.13 -2.61
CA LYS A 43 24.76 12.37 -3.39
C LYS A 43 25.37 13.75 -3.13
N VAL A 44 24.54 14.78 -2.95
CA VAL A 44 25.01 16.16 -2.74
C VAL A 44 25.42 16.40 -1.29
N PHE A 45 24.62 15.95 -0.32
CA PHE A 45 24.86 16.24 1.09
C PHE A 45 25.71 15.18 1.79
N GLY A 46 25.68 13.92 1.32
CA GLY A 46 26.45 12.83 1.87
C GLY A 46 26.29 12.70 3.38
N GLN A 47 27.40 12.71 4.10
CA GLN A 47 27.43 12.63 5.57
C GLN A 47 26.76 13.84 6.27
N ASN A 48 26.55 14.95 5.57
CA ASN A 48 25.85 16.12 6.12
C ASN A 48 24.32 15.97 6.06
N LEU A 49 23.80 14.94 5.41
CA LEU A 49 22.36 14.66 5.42
C LEU A 49 21.98 14.01 6.76
N LEU A 50 21.47 14.80 7.70
CA LEU A 50 21.07 14.27 9.02
C LEU A 50 19.78 13.45 8.91
N LYS A 51 18.85 13.93 8.09
CA LYS A 51 17.55 13.28 7.86
C LYS A 51 16.94 13.78 6.57
N ILE A 52 16.27 12.89 5.85
CA ILE A 52 15.34 13.21 4.78
C ILE A 52 14.00 12.54 5.06
N GLN A 53 12.91 13.26 4.82
CA GLN A 53 11.55 12.76 4.94
C GLN A 53 10.69 13.35 3.81
N PHE A 54 9.72 12.58 3.33
CA PHE A 54 8.73 13.06 2.36
C PHE A 54 7.42 13.30 3.08
N THR A 55 7.03 14.57 3.23
CA THR A 55 5.73 14.94 3.82
C THR A 55 4.56 14.78 2.85
N SER A 56 4.88 14.67 1.56
CA SER A 56 3.99 14.27 0.48
C SER A 56 4.87 13.57 -0.56
N ARG A 57 4.44 12.40 -1.02
CA ARG A 57 5.09 11.69 -2.14
C ARG A 57 4.67 12.22 -3.51
N GLY A 58 3.65 13.07 -3.57
CA GLY A 58 3.10 13.57 -4.83
C GLY A 58 2.12 12.59 -5.48
N HIS A 59 1.73 12.90 -6.72
CA HIS A 59 0.84 12.07 -7.54
C HIS A 59 1.23 12.19 -9.01
N SER A 60 0.81 11.18 -9.80
CA SER A 60 1.03 11.15 -11.24
C SER A 60 0.10 12.13 -11.97
N VAL A 61 0.63 12.80 -13.00
CA VAL A 61 -0.12 13.71 -13.88
C VAL A 61 -0.15 13.12 -15.28
N TRP A 62 -1.34 13.11 -15.85
CA TRP A 62 -1.65 12.53 -17.15
C TRP A 62 -2.04 13.63 -18.13
N SER A 63 -1.80 13.43 -19.43
CA SER A 63 -2.28 14.32 -20.48
C SER A 63 -3.21 13.58 -21.45
N PRO A 64 -4.42 14.11 -21.71
CA PRO A 64 -5.03 15.27 -21.05
C PRO A 64 -5.32 15.01 -19.56
N PHE A 65 -5.44 16.06 -18.74
CA PHE A 65 -5.64 15.87 -17.29
C PHE A 65 -6.96 15.15 -16.92
N TRP A 66 -7.94 15.14 -17.83
CA TRP A 66 -9.22 14.44 -17.70
C TRP A 66 -9.19 13.01 -18.25
N LEU A 67 -8.00 12.43 -18.41
CA LEU A 67 -7.85 11.06 -18.88
C LEU A 67 -8.61 10.09 -17.96
N GLU A 68 -9.48 9.27 -18.57
CA GLU A 68 -10.23 8.22 -17.89
C GLU A 68 -9.28 7.22 -17.22
N ALA A 69 -9.70 6.60 -16.11
CA ALA A 69 -8.83 5.73 -15.32
C ALA A 69 -8.24 4.57 -16.13
N ASN A 70 -9.03 3.93 -16.98
CA ASN A 70 -8.55 2.83 -17.85
C ASN A 70 -7.54 3.26 -18.92
N LYS A 71 -7.43 4.56 -19.18
CA LYS A 71 -6.43 5.14 -20.08
C LYS A 71 -5.15 5.56 -19.34
N ARG A 72 -5.14 5.57 -18.00
CA ARG A 72 -3.93 5.80 -17.18
C ARG A 72 -3.10 4.52 -17.09
N ASN A 73 -2.52 4.12 -18.21
CA ASN A 73 -1.88 2.81 -18.38
C ASN A 73 -0.52 2.94 -19.09
N LEU A 74 0.19 1.82 -19.23
CA LEU A 74 1.51 1.74 -19.86
C LEU A 74 1.49 2.19 -21.32
N ALA A 75 0.45 1.84 -22.09
CA ALA A 75 0.33 2.29 -23.48
C ALA A 75 0.39 3.83 -23.57
N THR A 76 -0.34 4.53 -22.70
CA THR A 76 -0.29 6.00 -22.65
C THR A 76 1.04 6.54 -22.15
N ILE A 77 1.70 5.87 -21.17
CA ILE A 77 3.05 6.28 -20.75
C ILE A 77 4.05 6.17 -21.91
N MET A 78 3.97 5.09 -22.70
CA MET A 78 4.85 4.88 -23.86
C MET A 78 4.60 5.92 -24.96
N GLU A 79 3.35 6.30 -25.19
CA GLU A 79 3.00 7.39 -26.12
C GLU A 79 3.49 8.76 -25.65
N GLN A 80 3.43 9.03 -24.35
CA GLN A 80 3.93 10.28 -23.75
C GLN A 80 5.46 10.33 -23.62
N GLU A 81 6.14 9.19 -23.73
CA GLU A 81 7.58 8.99 -23.50
C GLU A 81 8.09 9.35 -22.10
N LEU A 82 7.24 9.88 -21.21
CA LEU A 82 7.60 10.28 -19.86
C LEU A 82 6.38 10.30 -18.92
N VAL A 83 6.71 10.30 -17.63
CA VAL A 83 5.77 10.38 -16.51
C VAL A 83 6.08 11.65 -15.73
N ARG A 84 5.05 12.44 -15.45
CA ARG A 84 5.17 13.65 -14.64
C ARG A 84 4.60 13.41 -13.25
N ILE A 85 5.41 13.59 -12.21
CA ILE A 85 4.98 13.50 -10.81
C ILE A 85 5.05 14.91 -10.20
N VAL A 86 3.97 15.34 -9.54
CA VAL A 86 3.89 16.68 -8.93
C VAL A 86 3.52 16.62 -7.46
N GLY A 87 3.87 17.68 -6.73
CA GLY A 87 3.47 17.83 -5.32
C GLY A 87 4.33 17.03 -4.34
N ILE A 88 5.53 16.63 -4.75
CA ILE A 88 6.50 15.99 -3.86
C ILE A 88 7.02 17.04 -2.86
N ARG A 89 7.12 16.68 -1.57
CA ARG A 89 7.55 17.61 -0.52
C ARG A 89 8.64 17.00 0.38
N PRO A 90 9.91 17.02 -0.07
CA PRO A 90 11.02 16.60 0.77
C PRO A 90 11.31 17.63 1.86
N VAL A 91 11.58 17.12 3.05
CA VAL A 91 12.01 17.85 4.24
C VAL A 91 13.36 17.30 4.65
N ILE A 92 14.35 18.18 4.68
CA ILE A 92 15.76 17.82 4.88
C ILE A 92 16.28 18.51 6.13
N ASP A 93 16.92 17.76 7.01
CA ASP A 93 17.65 18.29 8.16
C ASP A 93 19.16 18.28 7.85
N LEU A 94 19.80 19.45 7.96
CA LEU A 94 21.23 19.68 7.68
C LEU A 94 21.93 20.39 8.85
N PRO A 95 23.25 20.25 9.02
CA PRO A 95 24.05 21.06 9.92
C PRO A 95 23.84 22.58 9.73
N LEU A 96 24.02 23.35 10.81
CA LEU A 96 23.78 24.80 10.82
C LEU A 96 24.74 25.59 9.91
N ASP A 97 25.92 25.04 9.64
CA ASP A 97 27.03 25.63 8.89
C ASP A 97 26.97 25.37 7.38
N PHE A 98 25.99 24.61 6.89
CA PHE A 98 25.82 24.36 5.47
C PHE A 98 25.32 25.60 4.71
N ASP A 99 25.50 25.68 3.38
CA ASP A 99 24.90 26.75 2.53
C ASP A 99 23.36 26.69 2.57
N GLU A 100 22.71 27.84 2.44
CA GLU A 100 21.26 28.00 2.42
C GLU A 100 20.69 28.14 1.01
N ALA A 101 21.51 28.54 0.04
CA ALA A 101 21.09 28.65 -1.35
C ALA A 101 21.15 27.27 -2.02
N ILE A 102 19.98 26.73 -2.41
CA ILE A 102 19.87 25.48 -3.18
C ILE A 102 19.27 25.78 -4.55
N ASP A 103 19.86 25.17 -5.58
CA ASP A 103 19.33 25.10 -6.94
C ASP A 103 18.84 23.68 -7.22
N LEU A 104 17.65 23.52 -7.78
CA LEU A 104 17.10 22.22 -8.17
C LEU A 104 17.02 22.16 -9.70
N GLU A 105 17.78 21.23 -10.27
CA GLU A 105 17.81 20.99 -11.71
C GLU A 105 17.29 19.58 -11.99
N GLN A 106 16.44 19.44 -13.01
CA GLN A 106 15.96 18.15 -13.50
C GLN A 106 16.84 17.63 -14.63
N ASP A 107 16.67 16.35 -14.96
CA ASP A 107 17.34 15.70 -16.08
C ASP A 107 17.06 16.46 -17.39
N GLN A 108 18.14 16.96 -18.00
CA GLN A 108 18.06 17.75 -19.23
C GLN A 108 17.50 16.94 -20.40
N LYS A 109 17.67 15.61 -20.38
CA LYS A 109 17.19 14.72 -21.44
C LYS A 109 15.67 14.72 -21.58
N VAL A 110 14.94 15.10 -20.54
CA VAL A 110 13.48 15.17 -20.56
C VAL A 110 12.99 16.24 -21.55
N GLY A 111 13.72 17.35 -21.68
CA GLY A 111 13.29 18.48 -22.53
C GLY A 111 13.19 18.13 -24.02
N ASP A 112 13.89 17.08 -24.45
CA ASP A 112 13.92 16.62 -25.85
C ASP A 112 12.80 15.61 -26.16
N LEU A 113 12.06 15.13 -25.15
CA LEU A 113 10.99 14.14 -25.32
C LEU A 113 9.71 14.80 -25.83
N SER A 114 9.03 14.13 -26.76
CA SER A 114 7.90 14.70 -27.49
C SER A 114 6.71 15.05 -26.59
N GLY A 115 6.45 14.25 -25.54
CA GLY A 115 5.37 14.49 -24.58
C GLY A 115 5.64 15.62 -23.58
N PHE A 116 6.84 16.19 -23.53
CA PHE A 116 7.24 17.16 -22.50
C PHE A 116 6.39 18.43 -22.56
N MET A 117 6.26 19.02 -23.76
CA MET A 117 5.46 20.24 -23.94
C MET A 117 3.99 20.02 -23.61
N THR A 118 3.42 18.89 -24.05
CA THR A 118 2.01 18.56 -23.81
C THR A 118 1.70 18.40 -22.31
N LEU A 119 2.59 17.77 -21.54
CA LEU A 119 2.44 17.60 -20.09
C LEU A 119 2.68 18.89 -19.29
N CYS A 120 3.53 19.78 -19.80
CA CYS A 120 3.75 21.12 -19.24
C CYS A 120 2.56 22.05 -19.47
N GLU A 121 1.89 21.97 -20.63
CA GLU A 121 0.70 22.78 -20.94
C GLU A 121 -0.53 22.33 -20.14
N ALA A 122 -0.63 21.04 -19.80
CA ALA A 122 -1.74 20.48 -19.04
C ALA A 122 -1.89 21.08 -17.62
N SER A 123 -0.83 21.65 -17.03
CA SER A 123 -0.94 22.43 -15.78
C SER A 123 0.20 23.43 -15.64
N LYS A 124 -0.08 24.67 -15.21
CA LYS A 124 0.98 25.66 -14.92
C LYS A 124 2.01 25.10 -13.93
N SER A 125 3.27 24.95 -14.37
CA SER A 125 4.40 24.64 -13.49
C SER A 125 4.55 25.76 -12.45
N ILE A 126 4.78 25.37 -11.19
CA ILE A 126 5.05 26.28 -10.08
C ILE A 126 6.48 25.99 -9.65
N PRO A 127 7.40 26.98 -9.67
CA PRO A 127 8.77 26.75 -9.24
C PRO A 127 8.80 26.34 -7.76
N PRO A 128 9.66 25.37 -7.38
CA PRO A 128 9.71 24.89 -6.01
C PRO A 128 10.17 26.00 -5.06
N ALA A 129 9.45 26.18 -3.97
CA ALA A 129 9.82 27.16 -2.94
C ALA A 129 10.54 26.46 -1.78
N ILE A 130 11.71 26.98 -1.41
CA ILE A 130 12.51 26.43 -0.30
C ILE A 130 12.32 27.31 0.94
N LYS A 131 11.80 26.71 2.01
CA LYS A 131 11.69 27.35 3.33
C LYS A 131 12.73 26.79 4.27
N ILE A 132 13.46 27.67 4.94
CA ILE A 132 14.51 27.29 5.89
C ILE A 132 14.05 27.67 7.29
N LYS A 133 14.11 26.71 8.22
CA LYS A 133 13.82 26.92 9.63
C LYS A 133 15.01 26.47 10.47
N ARG A 134 15.59 27.40 11.24
CA ARG A 134 16.66 27.08 12.17
C ARG A 134 16.10 26.30 13.38
N MET A 135 16.74 25.18 13.71
CA MET A 135 16.45 24.36 14.90
C MET A 135 17.60 24.49 15.90
N LYS A 136 17.53 23.81 17.05
CA LYS A 136 18.53 23.96 18.13
C LYS A 136 19.94 23.51 17.71
N LYS A 137 20.05 22.41 16.96
CA LYS A 137 21.33 21.80 16.56
C LYS A 137 21.50 21.65 15.04
N TRP A 138 20.46 21.91 14.27
CA TRP A 138 20.43 21.75 12.81
C TRP A 138 19.53 22.82 12.21
N LYS A 139 19.46 22.88 10.88
CA LYS A 139 18.45 23.63 10.14
C LYS A 139 17.61 22.68 9.31
N ARG A 140 16.34 23.03 9.15
CA ARG A 140 15.36 22.27 8.37
C ARG A 140 15.02 23.00 7.10
N LEU A 141 15.19 22.34 5.97
CA LEU A 141 14.83 22.82 4.65
C LEU A 141 13.56 22.09 4.22
N THR A 142 12.54 22.84 3.85
CA THR A 142 11.27 22.31 3.33
C THR A 142 11.13 22.76 1.89
N VAL A 143 11.21 21.82 0.96
CA VAL A 143 10.96 22.08 -0.46
C VAL A 143 9.47 21.91 -0.71
N SER A 144 8.84 22.97 -1.20
CA SER A 144 7.40 23.00 -1.47
C SER A 144 7.15 22.69 -2.94
N PHE A 145 6.22 21.77 -3.21
CA PHE A 145 5.70 21.48 -4.56
C PHE A 145 6.79 21.16 -5.59
N LEU A 146 7.66 20.20 -5.27
CA LEU A 146 8.61 19.69 -6.26
C LEU A 146 7.87 18.86 -7.30
N GLU A 147 8.15 19.13 -8.57
CA GLU A 147 7.76 18.31 -9.70
C GLU A 147 8.98 17.57 -10.25
N VAL A 148 8.76 16.36 -10.76
CA VAL A 148 9.78 15.50 -11.35
C VAL A 148 9.22 14.88 -12.62
N TYR A 149 10.02 14.92 -13.68
CA TYR A 149 9.74 14.23 -14.94
C TYR A 149 10.64 13.00 -15.05
N VAL A 150 10.04 11.85 -15.31
CA VAL A 150 10.72 10.56 -15.37
C VAL A 150 10.52 9.98 -16.77
N PRO A 151 11.59 9.78 -17.57
CA PRO A 151 11.48 9.12 -18.87
C PRO A 151 10.82 7.73 -18.75
N ALA A 152 9.91 7.40 -19.66
CA ALA A 152 9.20 6.13 -19.66
C ALA A 152 10.15 4.93 -19.86
N ASP A 153 11.28 5.18 -20.52
CA ASP A 153 12.24 4.13 -20.83
C ASP A 153 12.99 3.67 -19.57
N ILE A 154 13.21 4.46 -18.53
CA ILE A 154 14.01 3.97 -17.37
C ILE A 154 13.33 2.83 -16.59
N PHE A 155 12.03 2.65 -16.78
CA PHE A 155 11.27 1.64 -16.07
C PHE A 155 11.49 0.23 -16.64
N PRO A 156 11.37 -0.82 -15.80
CA PRO A 156 11.74 -2.19 -16.14
C PRO A 156 10.70 -2.95 -16.99
N TRP A 157 9.85 -2.23 -17.75
CA TRP A 157 8.77 -2.79 -18.56
C TRP A 157 8.93 -2.52 -20.07
N ARG A 158 10.16 -2.22 -20.53
CA ARG A 158 10.46 -2.07 -21.97
C ARG A 158 10.20 -3.33 -22.79
N ASP A 159 10.19 -4.49 -22.14
CA ASP A 159 9.91 -5.80 -22.71
C ASP A 159 8.42 -6.04 -22.98
N ILE A 160 7.54 -5.15 -22.49
CA ILE A 160 6.10 -5.28 -22.63
C ILE A 160 5.63 -4.54 -23.89
N ASP A 161 4.93 -5.25 -24.78
CA ASP A 161 4.17 -4.63 -25.86
C ASP A 161 2.69 -4.53 -25.46
N PRO A 162 2.15 -3.33 -25.19
CA PRO A 162 0.77 -3.16 -24.77
C PRO A 162 -0.26 -3.71 -25.76
N ARG A 163 0.09 -3.82 -27.05
CA ARG A 163 -0.80 -4.33 -28.11
C ARG A 163 -0.96 -5.85 -28.09
N SER A 164 -0.05 -6.56 -27.43
CA SER A 164 -0.08 -8.02 -27.25
C SER A 164 -0.25 -8.43 -25.79
N CYS A 165 -0.76 -7.51 -24.97
CA CYS A 165 -1.00 -7.73 -23.55
C CYS A 165 -2.01 -8.86 -23.29
N SER A 166 -1.65 -9.80 -22.41
CA SER A 166 -2.54 -10.87 -21.93
C SER A 166 -3.31 -10.52 -20.65
N CYS A 167 -3.20 -9.26 -20.20
CA CYS A 167 -3.84 -8.73 -19.00
C CYS A 167 -3.55 -9.57 -17.75
N PRO A 168 -2.26 -9.72 -17.36
CA PRO A 168 -1.85 -10.55 -16.24
C PRO A 168 -2.45 -10.05 -14.93
N LYS A 169 -2.62 -10.95 -13.95
CA LYS A 169 -3.24 -10.63 -12.64
C LYS A 169 -2.54 -9.49 -11.90
N CYS A 170 -1.23 -9.35 -12.05
CA CYS A 170 -0.43 -8.29 -11.46
C CYS A 170 -0.59 -6.93 -12.16
N ALA A 171 -1.34 -6.85 -13.26
CA ALA A 171 -1.62 -5.59 -13.96
C ALA A 171 -3.08 -5.14 -13.75
N LEU A 172 -3.88 -5.86 -12.96
CA LEU A 172 -5.28 -5.49 -12.73
C LEU A 172 -5.38 -4.45 -11.61
N ILE A 173 -5.80 -3.25 -12.00
CA ILE A 173 -5.96 -2.08 -11.15
C ILE A 173 -7.46 -1.85 -10.93
N PRO A 174 -7.93 -1.69 -9.68
CA PRO A 174 -9.35 -1.53 -9.39
C PRO A 174 -9.90 -0.19 -9.86
N GLN A 175 -11.20 -0.19 -10.12
CA GLN A 175 -12.02 0.99 -10.31
C GLN A 175 -13.17 0.96 -9.31
N GLN A 176 -13.50 2.13 -8.80
CA GLN A 176 -14.63 2.29 -7.89
C GLN A 176 -15.94 2.09 -8.64
N GLY A 177 -16.86 1.36 -8.00
CA GLY A 177 -18.17 1.06 -8.54
C GLY A 177 -18.99 0.22 -7.58
N ILE A 178 -20.29 0.06 -7.86
CA ILE A 178 -21.18 -0.82 -7.09
C ILE A 178 -20.69 -2.27 -7.13
N ILE A 179 -20.26 -2.69 -8.32
CA ILE A 179 -19.54 -3.95 -8.54
C ILE A 179 -18.08 -3.57 -8.80
N PRO A 180 -17.12 -4.10 -8.03
CA PRO A 180 -15.70 -3.91 -8.30
C PRO A 180 -15.35 -4.29 -9.74
N SER A 181 -14.92 -3.31 -10.52
CA SER A 181 -14.33 -3.51 -11.84
C SER A 181 -12.85 -3.19 -11.81
N PHE A 182 -12.15 -3.60 -12.85
CA PHE A 182 -10.70 -3.50 -12.96
C PHE A 182 -10.35 -3.10 -14.38
N TYR A 183 -9.25 -2.39 -14.56
CA TYR A 183 -8.62 -2.25 -15.87
C TYR A 183 -7.21 -2.81 -15.82
N CYS A 184 -6.71 -3.19 -16.98
CA CYS A 184 -5.32 -3.57 -17.14
C CYS A 184 -4.44 -2.31 -17.18
N GLY A 185 -3.53 -2.15 -16.24
CA GLY A 185 -2.53 -1.08 -16.23
C GLY A 185 -1.54 -1.12 -17.39
N ILE A 186 -1.57 -2.17 -18.23
CA ILE A 186 -0.75 -2.27 -19.43
C ILE A 186 -1.50 -1.75 -20.67
N CYS A 187 -2.64 -2.36 -21.01
CA CYS A 187 -3.39 -2.05 -22.26
C CYS A 187 -4.67 -1.23 -22.05
N GLY A 188 -5.19 -1.17 -20.82
CA GLY A 188 -6.43 -0.47 -20.49
C GLY A 188 -7.72 -1.28 -20.62
N ASP A 189 -7.66 -2.57 -20.99
CA ASP A 189 -8.84 -3.41 -21.09
C ASP A 189 -9.56 -3.54 -19.74
N GLY A 190 -10.89 -3.44 -19.77
CA GLY A 190 -11.75 -3.50 -18.60
C GLY A 190 -12.21 -4.92 -18.27
N PHE A 191 -12.29 -5.25 -16.98
CA PHE A 191 -12.71 -6.55 -16.47
C PHE A 191 -13.59 -6.43 -15.21
N TRP A 192 -14.47 -7.40 -15.00
CA TRP A 192 -15.11 -7.64 -13.71
C TRP A 192 -15.12 -9.14 -13.39
N CYS A 193 -15.16 -9.48 -12.10
CA CYS A 193 -14.97 -10.87 -11.69
C CYS A 193 -16.25 -11.69 -11.73
N SER A 194 -16.21 -12.83 -12.41
CA SER A 194 -17.31 -13.81 -12.46
C SER A 194 -17.85 -14.25 -11.10
N CYS A 195 -17.05 -14.19 -10.03
CA CYS A 195 -17.52 -14.52 -8.67
C CYS A 195 -18.62 -13.57 -8.15
N MET A 196 -18.88 -12.45 -8.85
CA MET A 196 -19.88 -11.44 -8.50
C MET A 196 -21.11 -11.48 -9.43
N SER A 197 -21.22 -12.52 -10.27
CA SER A 197 -22.31 -12.65 -11.26
C SER A 197 -23.68 -12.66 -10.61
N CYS A 198 -23.81 -13.32 -9.46
CA CYS A 198 -25.07 -13.35 -8.71
C CYS A 198 -25.53 -11.94 -8.33
N ALA A 199 -24.62 -11.10 -7.82
CA ALA A 199 -24.93 -9.70 -7.53
C ALA A 199 -25.35 -8.92 -8.78
N VAL A 200 -24.60 -9.07 -9.90
CA VAL A 200 -24.90 -8.42 -11.18
C VAL A 200 -26.29 -8.80 -11.69
N GLU A 201 -26.62 -10.09 -11.71
CA GLU A 201 -27.92 -10.61 -12.14
C GLU A 201 -29.06 -10.05 -11.28
N LYS A 202 -28.90 -10.05 -9.94
CA LYS A 202 -29.88 -9.48 -9.01
C LYS A 202 -30.10 -7.99 -9.26
N LEU A 203 -29.04 -7.21 -9.49
CA LEU A 203 -29.16 -5.78 -9.78
C LEU A 203 -29.85 -5.50 -11.13
N LEU A 204 -29.61 -6.33 -12.15
CA LEU A 204 -30.24 -6.19 -13.46
C LEU A 204 -31.75 -6.43 -13.44
N VAL A 205 -32.25 -7.29 -12.54
CA VAL A 205 -33.69 -7.58 -12.44
C VAL A 205 -34.41 -6.74 -11.38
N ARG A 206 -33.67 -6.07 -10.49
CA ARG A 206 -34.24 -5.27 -9.39
C ARG A 206 -35.23 -4.22 -9.90
N THR A 207 -36.38 -4.14 -9.25
CA THR A 207 -37.42 -3.13 -9.51
C THR A 207 -37.06 -1.81 -8.84
N ASN A 208 -37.39 -0.66 -9.46
CA ASN A 208 -37.12 0.68 -8.94
C ASN A 208 -35.62 0.94 -8.65
N TYR A 209 -34.73 0.33 -9.42
CA TYR A 209 -33.29 0.50 -9.34
C TYR A 209 -32.75 0.99 -10.70
N ASP A 210 -31.85 1.97 -10.68
CA ASP A 210 -31.18 2.43 -11.90
C ASP A 210 -30.17 1.38 -12.37
N ARG A 211 -30.47 0.75 -13.51
CA ARG A 211 -29.67 -0.32 -14.10
C ARG A 211 -28.54 0.23 -14.99
N GLY A 212 -28.57 1.51 -15.33
CA GLY A 212 -27.61 2.13 -16.24
C GLY A 212 -26.14 1.87 -15.85
N PRO A 213 -25.75 2.02 -14.57
CA PRO A 213 -24.38 1.72 -14.13
C PRO A 213 -23.96 0.26 -14.36
N ILE A 214 -24.86 -0.69 -14.17
CA ILE A 214 -24.57 -2.14 -14.33
C ILE A 214 -24.56 -2.53 -15.80
N GLN A 215 -25.44 -1.96 -16.61
CA GLN A 215 -25.41 -2.13 -18.07
C GLN A 215 -24.10 -1.60 -18.65
N LYS A 216 -23.69 -0.39 -18.24
CA LYS A 216 -22.41 0.20 -18.65
C LYS A 216 -21.23 -0.67 -18.25
N LEU A 217 -21.25 -1.26 -17.04
CA LEU A 217 -20.21 -2.20 -16.62
C LEU A 217 -20.09 -3.38 -17.59
N ILE A 218 -21.21 -4.04 -17.92
CA ILE A 218 -21.22 -5.20 -18.80
C ILE A 218 -20.80 -4.84 -20.24
N GLU A 219 -21.16 -3.64 -20.70
CA GLU A 219 -20.79 -3.14 -22.03
C GLU A 219 -19.30 -2.75 -22.13
N THR A 220 -18.70 -2.28 -21.03
CA THR A 220 -17.34 -1.70 -21.05
C THR A 220 -16.26 -2.60 -20.43
N ALA A 221 -16.65 -3.69 -19.75
CA ALA A 221 -15.74 -4.59 -19.08
C ALA A 221 -16.10 -6.07 -19.30
N GLU A 222 -15.10 -6.87 -19.65
CA GLU A 222 -15.24 -8.31 -19.86
C GLU A 222 -15.39 -9.06 -18.52
N GLN A 223 -16.30 -10.03 -18.47
CA GLN A 223 -16.39 -10.92 -17.32
C GLN A 223 -15.25 -11.95 -17.35
N ARG A 224 -14.47 -12.06 -16.27
CA ARG A 224 -13.34 -12.99 -16.20
C ARG A 224 -13.12 -13.57 -14.80
N ASP A 225 -12.69 -14.83 -14.74
CA ASP A 225 -12.34 -15.50 -13.48
C ASP A 225 -11.08 -14.92 -12.86
N GLY A 226 -11.01 -14.89 -11.52
CA GLY A 226 -9.78 -14.54 -10.82
C GLY A 226 -9.31 -13.09 -10.99
N VAL A 227 -10.23 -12.17 -11.29
CA VAL A 227 -9.95 -10.74 -11.49
C VAL A 227 -9.94 -9.96 -10.17
N CYS A 228 -10.92 -10.20 -9.29
CA CYS A 228 -11.07 -9.39 -8.08
C CYS A 228 -9.98 -9.66 -7.03
N HIS A 229 -9.85 -8.76 -6.05
CA HIS A 229 -8.89 -8.88 -4.96
C HIS A 229 -9.03 -10.21 -4.21
N LEU A 230 -10.27 -10.58 -3.87
CA LEU A 230 -10.58 -11.81 -3.13
C LEU A 230 -10.16 -13.09 -3.88
N CYS A 231 -10.45 -13.18 -5.18
CA CYS A 231 -10.09 -14.35 -5.98
C CYS A 231 -8.59 -14.41 -6.32
N ARG A 232 -7.89 -13.26 -6.30
CA ARG A 232 -6.43 -13.19 -6.46
C ARG A 232 -5.67 -13.42 -5.16
N GLY A 233 -6.33 -13.29 -4.01
CA GLY A 233 -5.67 -13.33 -2.70
C GLY A 233 -4.76 -12.12 -2.45
N VAL A 234 -5.10 -10.97 -3.02
CA VAL A 234 -4.35 -9.72 -2.81
C VAL A 234 -5.18 -8.75 -1.96
N PRO A 235 -4.55 -7.97 -1.07
CA PRO A 235 -5.27 -7.03 -0.20
C PRO A 235 -5.79 -5.83 -1.00
N VAL A 236 -6.86 -5.21 -0.50
CA VAL A 236 -7.34 -3.90 -0.98
C VAL A 236 -6.52 -2.82 -0.28
N THR A 237 -5.68 -2.12 -1.04
CA THR A 237 -4.80 -1.07 -0.49
C THR A 237 -5.32 0.34 -0.77
N SER A 238 -6.03 0.50 -1.88
CA SER A 238 -6.70 1.73 -2.27
C SER A 238 -7.84 2.07 -1.31
N LEU A 239 -7.96 3.35 -0.95
CA LEU A 239 -9.05 3.86 -0.13
C LEU A 239 -10.21 4.32 -1.02
N SER A 240 -11.44 4.11 -0.57
CA SER A 240 -12.59 4.75 -1.19
C SER A 240 -12.52 6.28 -0.94
N THR A 241 -12.80 7.07 -1.97
CA THR A 241 -12.60 8.54 -2.04
C THR A 241 -13.43 9.34 -1.05
N ASN A 242 -14.29 8.69 -0.25
CA ASN A 242 -15.15 9.31 0.76
C ASN A 242 -14.77 8.94 2.21
N GLN A 243 -13.62 8.30 2.45
CA GLN A 243 -13.20 7.86 3.78
C GLN A 243 -11.81 8.34 4.21
N GLU A 244 -11.30 9.43 3.62
CA GLU A 244 -10.00 10.04 3.98
C GLU A 244 -9.92 10.54 5.45
N GLY A 245 -11.03 10.50 6.21
CA GLY A 245 -11.11 10.93 7.61
C GLY A 245 -11.47 9.84 8.65
N GLU A 246 -11.87 8.65 8.24
CA GLU A 246 -12.25 7.54 9.14
C GLU A 246 -11.76 6.20 8.57
N ILE A 247 -10.44 5.99 8.58
CA ILE A 247 -9.90 4.63 8.40
C ILE A 247 -10.03 3.92 9.75
N SER A 248 -11.23 3.47 10.07
CA SER A 248 -11.57 2.92 11.40
C SER A 248 -12.14 1.48 11.34
N SER A 249 -11.94 0.72 10.25
CA SER A 249 -12.11 -0.75 10.26
C SER A 249 -11.55 -1.42 9.00
N LEU A 250 -11.13 -2.69 9.07
CA LEU A 250 -10.79 -3.50 7.89
C LEU A 250 -11.91 -3.52 6.84
N MET A 251 -13.18 -3.60 7.30
CA MET A 251 -14.36 -3.66 6.43
C MET A 251 -14.60 -2.36 5.64
N SER A 252 -14.04 -1.23 6.10
CA SER A 252 -14.05 0.02 5.35
C SER A 252 -13.29 -0.10 4.02
N ARG A 253 -12.17 -0.83 3.98
CA ARG A 253 -11.41 -1.08 2.75
C ARG A 253 -12.12 -2.03 1.80
N TYR A 254 -12.90 -2.97 2.35
CA TYR A 254 -13.66 -3.95 1.57
C TYR A 254 -15.11 -3.54 1.34
N HIS A 255 -15.41 -2.23 1.40
CA HIS A 255 -16.77 -1.72 1.32
C HIS A 255 -17.53 -2.17 0.07
N GLU A 256 -16.91 -2.12 -1.11
CA GLU A 256 -17.53 -2.56 -2.36
C GLU A 256 -17.79 -4.07 -2.36
N TYR A 257 -16.89 -4.87 -1.77
CA TYR A 257 -17.10 -6.31 -1.61
C TYR A 257 -18.21 -6.62 -0.61
N ARG A 258 -18.31 -5.83 0.46
CA ARG A 258 -19.40 -5.92 1.44
C ARG A 258 -20.74 -5.58 0.81
N HIS A 259 -20.77 -4.57 -0.08
CA HIS A 259 -21.94 -4.21 -0.87
C HIS A 259 -22.38 -5.37 -1.79
N VAL A 260 -21.44 -5.94 -2.55
CA VAL A 260 -21.68 -7.12 -3.40
C VAL A 260 -22.27 -8.26 -2.58
N ALA A 261 -21.63 -8.62 -1.46
CA ALA A 261 -22.11 -9.71 -0.61
C ALA A 261 -23.49 -9.41 -0.02
N ALA A 262 -23.78 -8.18 0.41
CA ALA A 262 -25.11 -7.81 0.89
C ALA A 262 -26.18 -7.98 -0.21
N ILE A 263 -25.88 -7.63 -1.47
CA ILE A 263 -26.79 -7.85 -2.60
C ILE A 263 -27.03 -9.35 -2.82
N GLU A 264 -25.98 -10.16 -2.77
CA GLU A 264 -26.07 -11.62 -2.90
C GLU A 264 -26.94 -12.23 -1.79
N HIS A 265 -26.97 -11.61 -0.62
CA HIS A 265 -27.80 -11.96 0.53
C HIS A 265 -29.10 -11.13 0.65
N ASP A 266 -29.67 -10.67 -0.48
CA ASP A 266 -30.99 -10.02 -0.53
C ASP A 266 -31.12 -8.75 0.34
N GLY A 267 -30.00 -8.05 0.55
CA GLY A 267 -29.91 -6.84 1.36
C GLY A 267 -29.58 -7.08 2.83
N ASP A 268 -29.37 -8.34 3.26
CA ASP A 268 -28.86 -8.63 4.60
C ASP A 268 -27.36 -8.31 4.69
N TRP A 269 -27.07 -7.10 5.17
CA TRP A 269 -25.71 -6.62 5.40
C TRP A 269 -24.91 -7.49 6.36
N ARG A 270 -25.55 -8.06 7.39
CA ARG A 270 -24.85 -8.87 8.38
C ARG A 270 -24.47 -10.22 7.80
N ALA A 271 -25.37 -10.85 7.07
CA ALA A 271 -25.09 -12.10 6.35
C ALA A 271 -24.01 -11.89 5.28
N GLY A 272 -24.13 -10.84 4.46
CA GLY A 272 -23.14 -10.51 3.44
C GLY A 272 -21.75 -10.22 4.01
N GLU A 273 -21.67 -9.44 5.08
CA GLU A 273 -20.38 -9.17 5.73
C GLU A 273 -19.78 -10.44 6.35
N ASN A 274 -20.58 -11.34 6.91
CA ASN A 274 -20.09 -12.64 7.39
C ASN A 274 -19.58 -13.54 6.26
N ALA A 275 -20.25 -13.58 5.11
CA ALA A 275 -19.77 -14.32 3.94
C ALA A 275 -18.46 -13.75 3.40
N LEU A 276 -18.32 -12.41 3.37
CA LEU A 276 -17.06 -11.76 3.03
C LEU A 276 -15.95 -12.09 4.03
N ARG A 277 -16.25 -12.06 5.33
CA ARG A 277 -15.30 -12.43 6.39
C ARG A 277 -14.81 -13.87 6.25
N GLU A 278 -15.69 -14.81 5.95
CA GLU A 278 -15.31 -16.19 5.65
C GLU A 278 -14.33 -16.27 4.47
N ARG A 279 -14.60 -15.53 3.38
CA ARG A 279 -13.71 -15.46 2.21
C ARG A 279 -12.34 -14.85 2.52
N LEU A 280 -12.29 -13.90 3.45
CA LEU A 280 -11.06 -13.29 3.96
C LEU A 280 -10.38 -14.16 5.02
N GLY A 281 -11.02 -15.25 5.45
CA GLY A 281 -10.54 -16.10 6.53
C GLY A 281 -10.46 -15.37 7.87
N ILE A 282 -11.41 -14.48 8.17
CA ILE A 282 -11.52 -13.74 9.44
C ILE A 282 -12.83 -14.08 10.18
N PRO A 283 -12.91 -13.93 11.51
CA PRO A 283 -14.07 -14.40 12.28
C PRO A 283 -15.32 -13.59 12.01
N LYS A 284 -16.48 -14.26 11.98
CA LYS A 284 -17.80 -13.62 11.83
C LYS A 284 -18.09 -12.61 12.94
N ILE A 285 -19.06 -11.73 12.68
CA ILE A 285 -19.55 -10.76 13.66
C ILE A 285 -20.06 -11.50 14.91
N GLY A 286 -19.32 -11.35 16.01
CA GLY A 286 -19.65 -11.97 17.29
C GLY A 286 -18.94 -13.28 17.59
N GLU A 287 -18.16 -13.83 16.65
CA GLU A 287 -17.36 -15.05 16.84
C GLU A 287 -15.91 -14.67 17.18
N GLY A 288 -15.67 -14.13 18.37
CA GLY A 288 -14.37 -13.59 18.80
C GLY A 288 -13.23 -14.61 19.06
N TRP A 289 -13.17 -15.73 18.33
CA TRP A 289 -12.09 -16.71 18.50
C TRP A 289 -10.96 -16.44 17.51
N ILE A 290 -9.82 -16.00 18.00
CA ILE A 290 -8.58 -15.80 17.23
C ILE A 290 -7.71 -17.03 17.45
N GLY A 291 -7.27 -17.74 16.41
CA GLY A 291 -6.14 -18.67 16.49
C GLY A 291 -4.88 -18.05 15.88
N GLU A 292 -3.70 -18.65 16.05
CA GLU A 292 -2.44 -18.11 15.51
C GLU A 292 -2.49 -17.84 13.99
N ALA A 293 -2.99 -18.81 13.20
CA ALA A 293 -3.13 -18.67 11.76
C ALA A 293 -4.10 -17.55 11.35
N LEU A 294 -5.14 -17.34 12.15
CA LEU A 294 -6.14 -16.30 11.94
C LEU A 294 -5.58 -14.92 12.26
N LEU A 295 -4.81 -14.81 13.36
CA LEU A 295 -4.10 -13.59 13.72
C LEU A 295 -3.11 -13.19 12.62
N LEU A 296 -2.33 -14.15 12.10
CA LEU A 296 -1.40 -13.93 10.99
C LEU A 296 -2.11 -13.35 9.76
N ASN A 297 -3.20 -13.97 9.31
CA ASN A 297 -3.94 -13.49 8.13
C ASN A 297 -4.52 -12.08 8.33
N ARG A 298 -5.01 -11.79 9.55
CA ARG A 298 -5.49 -10.44 9.90
C ARG A 298 -4.35 -9.43 9.83
N ILE A 299 -3.18 -9.73 10.39
CA ILE A 299 -2.02 -8.84 10.34
C ILE A 299 -1.56 -8.60 8.90
N ILE A 300 -1.46 -9.65 8.07
CA ILE A 300 -1.12 -9.52 6.63
C ILE A 300 -2.09 -8.58 5.92
N SER A 301 -3.39 -8.71 6.22
CA SER A 301 -4.43 -7.87 5.60
C SER A 301 -4.37 -6.41 6.07
N LEU A 302 -4.04 -6.19 7.34
CA LEU A 302 -3.98 -4.86 7.96
C LEU A 302 -2.70 -4.09 7.61
N PHE A 303 -1.61 -4.80 7.34
CA PHE A 303 -0.29 -4.23 7.07
C PHE A 303 0.27 -4.68 5.70
N PRO A 304 -0.40 -4.35 4.59
CA PRO A 304 -0.06 -4.85 3.26
C PRO A 304 1.27 -4.33 2.71
N ASP A 305 1.77 -3.22 3.26
CA ASP A 305 3.05 -2.60 2.90
C ASP A 305 4.22 -3.06 3.79
N GLU A 306 3.94 -3.92 4.78
CA GLU A 306 4.95 -4.45 5.68
C GLU A 306 5.42 -5.84 5.25
N GLU A 307 6.69 -6.12 5.51
CA GLU A 307 7.16 -7.49 5.54
C GLU A 307 6.65 -8.16 6.82
N ILE A 308 5.71 -9.11 6.67
CA ILE A 308 5.17 -9.90 7.77
C ILE A 308 5.83 -11.29 7.76
N ILE A 309 6.61 -11.60 8.80
CA ILE A 309 7.34 -12.86 8.91
C ILE A 309 6.65 -13.75 9.95
N HIS A 310 6.05 -14.85 9.50
CA HIS A 310 5.52 -15.90 10.39
C HIS A 310 6.66 -16.70 11.02
N GLN A 311 6.56 -17.00 12.32
CA GLN A 311 7.57 -17.75 13.07
C GLN A 311 8.98 -17.12 13.01
N GLY A 312 9.00 -15.77 13.01
CA GLY A 312 10.19 -14.94 12.83
C GLY A 312 11.19 -15.10 13.98
N SER A 313 12.47 -15.24 13.64
CA SER A 313 13.55 -15.48 14.60
C SER A 313 14.73 -14.56 14.28
N PRO A 314 14.65 -13.28 14.65
CA PRO A 314 15.78 -12.37 14.47
C PRO A 314 16.98 -12.86 15.29
N SER A 315 18.20 -12.63 14.80
CA SER A 315 19.43 -13.25 15.34
C SER A 315 19.66 -13.01 16.83
N TRP A 316 19.25 -11.86 17.35
CA TRP A 316 19.35 -11.50 18.77
C TRP A 316 18.37 -12.26 19.68
N LEU A 317 17.33 -12.90 19.12
CA LEU A 317 16.33 -13.68 19.86
C LEU A 317 16.83 -15.09 20.24
N GLY A 318 17.95 -15.52 19.64
CA GLY A 318 18.58 -16.81 19.90
C GLY A 318 17.76 -17.97 19.33
N ARG A 319 17.42 -18.96 20.19
CA ARG A 319 16.66 -20.16 19.77
C ARG A 319 15.14 -19.99 19.79
N GLN A 320 14.65 -18.81 20.19
CA GLN A 320 13.21 -18.54 20.27
C GLN A 320 12.68 -17.97 18.95
N ARG A 321 11.35 -17.95 18.81
CA ARG A 321 10.64 -17.40 17.65
C ARG A 321 9.49 -16.53 18.13
N PHE A 322 9.12 -15.57 17.31
CA PHE A 322 7.87 -14.84 17.41
C PHE A 322 6.81 -15.48 16.53
N ASP A 323 5.55 -15.51 16.96
CA ASP A 323 4.46 -15.97 16.08
C ASP A 323 4.38 -15.09 14.84
N VAL A 324 4.41 -13.77 15.02
CA VAL A 324 4.52 -12.81 13.92
C VAL A 324 5.60 -11.77 14.22
N TRP A 325 6.49 -11.54 13.24
CA TRP A 325 7.55 -10.55 13.32
C TRP A 325 7.42 -9.54 12.17
N ILE A 326 7.41 -8.24 12.51
CA ILE A 326 7.32 -7.13 11.56
C ILE A 326 8.61 -6.29 11.66
N PRO A 327 9.65 -6.58 10.86
CA PRO A 327 10.98 -6.02 11.05
C PRO A 327 11.02 -4.50 10.95
N ARG A 328 10.33 -3.93 9.96
CA ARG A 328 10.34 -2.49 9.68
C ARG A 328 9.71 -1.68 10.80
N LEU A 329 8.64 -2.19 11.41
CA LEU A 329 7.97 -1.57 12.55
C LEU A 329 8.67 -1.84 13.88
N LYS A 330 9.61 -2.80 13.92
CA LYS A 330 10.17 -3.34 15.16
C LYS A 330 9.08 -3.83 16.13
N VAL A 331 8.06 -4.50 15.59
CA VAL A 331 6.95 -5.06 16.37
C VAL A 331 6.95 -6.57 16.24
N ALA A 332 6.85 -7.25 17.39
CA ALA A 332 6.58 -8.67 17.47
C ALA A 332 5.16 -8.87 18.03
N VAL A 333 4.37 -9.76 17.42
CA VAL A 333 3.04 -10.13 17.91
C VAL A 333 3.05 -11.61 18.32
N GLU A 334 2.58 -11.88 19.53
CA GLU A 334 2.48 -13.22 20.14
C GLU A 334 1.02 -13.54 20.45
N TYR A 335 0.59 -14.75 20.09
CA TYR A 335 -0.71 -15.29 20.47
C TYR A 335 -0.53 -16.29 21.62
N ASN A 336 -0.87 -15.86 22.83
CA ASN A 336 -0.63 -16.61 24.04
C ASN A 336 -1.80 -17.57 24.34
N GLY A 337 -1.59 -18.86 24.08
CA GLY A 337 -2.49 -19.96 24.47
C GLY A 337 -2.71 -20.08 25.98
N GLU A 338 -3.66 -20.94 26.40
CA GLU A 338 -3.99 -21.19 27.82
C GLU A 338 -2.76 -21.59 28.67
N GLN A 339 -1.78 -22.27 28.07
CA GLN A 339 -0.52 -22.66 28.73
C GLN A 339 0.36 -21.49 29.21
N HIS A 340 0.08 -20.25 28.77
CA HIS A 340 0.75 -19.04 29.25
C HIS A 340 0.15 -18.49 30.55
N TYR A 341 -1.06 -18.94 30.92
CA TYR A 341 -1.82 -18.41 32.06
C TYR A 341 -2.09 -19.47 33.14
N ALA A 342 -2.16 -20.75 32.76
CA ALA A 342 -2.43 -21.85 33.68
C ALA A 342 -1.57 -23.09 33.37
N PRO A 343 -1.32 -23.95 34.38
CA PRO A 343 -0.72 -25.25 34.15
C PRO A 343 -1.66 -26.15 33.35
N VAL A 344 -1.22 -26.54 32.16
CA VAL A 344 -1.96 -27.46 31.29
C VAL A 344 -1.23 -28.79 31.24
N SER A 345 -1.93 -29.89 31.54
CA SER A 345 -1.32 -31.21 31.73
C SER A 345 -0.54 -31.70 30.50
N GLN A 346 -1.07 -31.44 29.31
CA GLN A 346 -0.46 -31.78 28.01
C GLN A 346 0.83 -31.00 27.73
N PHE A 347 1.05 -29.88 28.43
CA PHE A 347 2.24 -29.04 28.31
C PHE A 347 3.16 -29.14 29.54
N GLY A 348 3.04 -30.21 30.33
CA GLY A 348 3.94 -30.48 31.47
C GLY A 348 3.47 -29.89 32.80
N GLY A 349 2.19 -29.51 32.92
CA GLY A 349 1.58 -29.04 34.16
C GLY A 349 2.32 -27.85 34.78
N ASP A 350 2.51 -27.86 36.10
CA ASP A 350 3.15 -26.75 36.82
C ASP A 350 4.60 -26.50 36.39
N ALA A 351 5.38 -27.56 36.16
CA ALA A 351 6.76 -27.44 35.72
C ALA A 351 6.85 -26.81 34.33
N GLY A 352 5.95 -27.23 33.42
CA GLY A 352 5.81 -26.63 32.08
C GLY A 352 5.41 -25.16 32.13
N PHE A 353 4.45 -24.82 32.99
CA PHE A 353 3.98 -23.45 33.19
C PHE A 353 5.11 -22.52 33.69
N GLN A 354 5.89 -22.93 34.68
CA GLN A 354 7.04 -22.14 35.15
C GLN A 354 8.10 -21.97 34.06
N ALA A 355 8.38 -23.02 33.27
CA ALA A 355 9.30 -22.94 32.14
C ALA A 355 8.82 -21.99 31.04
N THR A 356 7.51 -21.94 30.76
CA THR A 356 6.88 -20.96 29.86
C THR A 356 7.08 -19.54 30.38
N ARG A 357 6.73 -19.27 31.64
CA ARG A 357 6.92 -17.93 32.24
C ARG A 357 8.36 -17.44 32.19
N MET A 358 9.34 -18.31 32.43
CA MET A 358 10.76 -17.96 32.31
C MET A 358 11.17 -17.63 30.87
N ARG A 359 10.68 -18.38 29.88
CA ARG A 359 10.93 -18.11 28.46
C ARG A 359 10.31 -16.77 28.03
N ASP A 360 9.05 -16.53 28.40
CA ASP A 360 8.34 -15.29 28.07
C ASP A 360 9.01 -14.07 28.71
N ALA A 361 9.45 -14.18 29.98
CA ALA A 361 10.20 -13.11 30.64
C ALA A 361 11.50 -12.79 29.92
N LYS A 362 12.26 -13.82 29.53
CA LYS A 362 13.49 -13.65 28.75
C LYS A 362 13.22 -13.05 27.37
N LYS A 363 12.13 -13.47 26.70
CA LYS A 363 11.71 -12.94 25.41
C LYS A 363 11.41 -11.43 25.50
N ARG A 364 10.60 -11.01 26.49
CA ARG A 364 10.31 -9.59 26.77
C ARG A 364 11.56 -8.77 27.04
N GLN A 365 12.49 -9.31 27.82
CA GLN A 365 13.77 -8.65 28.09
C GLN A 365 14.56 -8.41 26.79
N LEU A 366 14.71 -9.44 25.95
CA LEU A 366 15.42 -9.32 24.68
C LEU A 366 14.74 -8.32 23.73
N CYS A 367 13.40 -8.26 23.71
CA CYS A 367 12.67 -7.25 22.96
C CYS A 367 13.02 -5.83 23.43
N ALA A 368 12.97 -5.59 24.74
CA ALA A 368 13.29 -4.28 25.31
C ALA A 368 14.73 -3.83 25.00
N GLU A 369 15.70 -4.75 25.11
CA GLU A 369 17.11 -4.48 24.80
C GLU A 369 17.34 -4.09 23.34
N ASN A 370 16.52 -4.60 22.41
CA ASN A 370 16.62 -4.34 20.98
C ASN A 370 15.67 -3.25 20.46
N GLY A 371 14.96 -2.56 21.36
CA GLY A 371 13.98 -1.54 21.00
C GLY A 371 12.81 -2.09 20.19
N VAL A 372 12.42 -3.33 20.48
CA VAL A 372 11.29 -4.03 19.85
C VAL A 372 10.09 -3.96 20.78
N ARG A 373 8.94 -3.56 20.22
CA ARG A 373 7.67 -3.58 20.94
C ARG A 373 7.03 -4.96 20.78
N MET A 374 6.71 -5.59 21.90
CA MET A 374 6.05 -6.89 21.93
C MET A 374 4.57 -6.70 22.25
N VAL A 375 3.70 -7.16 21.35
CA VAL A 375 2.24 -7.17 21.49
C VAL A 375 1.82 -8.59 21.82
N GLU A 376 1.24 -8.80 22.99
CA GLU A 376 0.80 -10.11 23.44
C GLU A 376 -0.72 -10.16 23.48
N ILE A 377 -1.31 -11.11 22.75
CA ILE A 377 -2.76 -11.27 22.63
C ILE A 377 -3.14 -12.58 23.32
N ALA A 378 -4.03 -12.50 24.30
CA ALA A 378 -4.45 -13.70 25.03
C ALA A 378 -5.39 -14.56 24.18
N TYR A 379 -5.39 -15.87 24.42
CA TYR A 379 -6.23 -16.81 23.65
C TYR A 379 -7.74 -16.55 23.74
N ASN A 380 -8.17 -15.91 24.82
CA ASN A 380 -9.55 -15.54 25.11
C ASN A 380 -9.85 -14.07 24.79
N GLU A 381 -8.91 -13.36 24.18
CA GLU A 381 -9.06 -11.94 23.84
C GLU A 381 -9.72 -11.79 22.46
N ALA A 382 -10.93 -11.23 22.45
CA ALA A 382 -11.64 -10.90 21.23
C ALA A 382 -11.29 -9.47 20.80
N LEU A 383 -10.26 -9.33 19.96
CA LEU A 383 -9.85 -8.03 19.41
C LEU A 383 -10.57 -7.73 18.09
N THR A 384 -11.17 -6.55 17.98
CA THR A 384 -11.55 -5.96 16.68
C THR A 384 -10.30 -5.61 15.87
N ASP A 385 -10.45 -5.38 14.57
CA ASP A 385 -9.32 -4.99 13.72
C ASP A 385 -8.71 -3.65 14.15
N ASP A 386 -9.53 -2.73 14.64
CA ASP A 386 -9.08 -1.42 15.12
C ASP A 386 -8.24 -1.54 16.37
N GLN A 387 -8.69 -2.36 17.32
CA GLN A 387 -7.92 -2.65 18.52
C GLN A 387 -6.59 -3.31 18.18
N LEU A 388 -6.57 -4.23 17.20
CA LEU A 388 -5.34 -4.86 16.74
C LEU A 388 -4.41 -3.86 16.03
N LEU A 389 -4.96 -2.97 15.22
CA LEU A 389 -4.20 -1.94 14.50
C LEU A 389 -3.60 -0.91 15.46
N ASP A 390 -4.36 -0.47 16.46
CA ASP A 390 -3.90 0.42 17.54
C ASP A 390 -2.80 -0.26 18.35
N LEU A 391 -3.03 -1.52 18.76
CA LEU A 391 -2.03 -2.32 19.47
C LEU A 391 -0.74 -2.46 18.66
N ILE A 392 -0.79 -2.63 17.33
CA ILE A 392 0.39 -2.81 16.48
C ILE A 392 1.02 -1.48 16.05
N ASN A 393 0.32 -0.35 16.03
CA ASN A 393 0.93 0.95 15.70
C ASN A 393 1.52 1.66 16.92
N GLY A 394 0.96 1.45 18.12
CA GLY A 394 1.46 1.99 19.38
C GLY A 394 0.80 3.29 19.76
#